data_AF-K6TPY4-F1
#
_entry.id   AF-K6TPY4-F1
#
_cell.length_a   1.000
_cell.length_b   1.000
_cell.length_c   1.000
_cell.angle_alpha   90.00
_cell.angle_beta   90.00
_cell.angle_gamma   90.00
#
_symmetry.space_group_name_H-M   'P 1'
#
loop_
_entity.id
_entity.type
_entity.pdbx_description
1 polymer ?
#
loop_
_entity_poly.entity_id
_entity_poly.type
_entity_poly.pdbx_seq_one_letter_code
_entity_poly.pdbx_strand_id
1 'polypeptide(L)'
;MVILGLLAVAAYVLYHPAATSPQNATVFIVSAVSGAAQVTDPTDNKTYDVTVDYYGISAGSGFIITSDGYIASAAHVVGDPWELSHNGVIKKMTNDDLKYYVDKAAIYIFLQKAHPEMINSLNESQLDTLTNQFMAAGAVKATNYTHTIYIRGPAFPESASKPAEAQLVDMGNSDTEMDVALLKVNKASQLPYLPISNQQITVGENVRIYGYPTEQFAFYGDMDTEGGSKELWNSIYTASLTSGIVSAERPSSKGTTYYQTDAAVDSGSSGGPVCNSNNQVIGILVQGFEKQGFNFFLPSKYITELCKENGVNVGGGSFLPF
;
A
#
# COMPACT_ATOMS: atom_id res chain seq x y z
N MET A 1 -56.42 -33.71 8.28
CA MET A 1 -55.01 -33.27 8.28
C MET A 1 -54.51 -33.24 6.86
N VAL A 2 -54.27 -32.05 6.30
CA VAL A 2 -53.03 -31.59 5.64
C VAL A 2 -53.34 -30.15 5.22
N ILE A 3 -52.75 -29.19 5.94
CA ILE A 3 -52.76 -27.76 5.58
C ILE A 3 -51.58 -27.57 4.62
N LEU A 4 -51.86 -27.12 3.39
CA LEU A 4 -50.83 -26.67 2.45
C LEU A 4 -50.21 -25.38 2.95
N GLY A 5 -49.00 -25.45 3.50
CA GLY A 5 -48.15 -24.30 3.77
C GLY A 5 -47.43 -23.87 2.49
N LEU A 6 -47.82 -22.72 1.93
CA LEU A 6 -47.02 -21.99 0.96
C LEU A 6 -45.76 -21.46 1.64
N LEU A 7 -44.62 -22.10 1.38
CA LEU A 7 -43.30 -21.53 1.67
C LEU A 7 -42.99 -20.48 0.60
N ALA A 8 -43.30 -19.23 0.92
CA ALA A 8 -42.72 -18.09 0.22
C ALA A 8 -41.22 -18.07 0.56
N VAL A 9 -40.39 -18.51 -0.40
CA VAL A 9 -38.95 -18.26 -0.35
C VAL A 9 -38.77 -16.78 -0.63
N ALA A 10 -38.79 -15.97 0.43
CA ALA A 10 -38.32 -14.60 0.36
C ALA A 10 -36.82 -14.67 0.03
N ALA A 11 -36.47 -14.34 -1.21
CA ALA A 11 -35.10 -14.03 -1.58
C ALA A 11 -34.66 -12.86 -0.70
N TYR A 12 -33.90 -13.15 0.36
CA TYR A 12 -33.15 -12.15 1.08
C TYR A 12 -32.13 -11.58 0.10
N VAL A 13 -32.51 -10.52 -0.60
CA VAL A 13 -31.53 -9.57 -1.13
C VAL A 13 -30.82 -9.03 0.10
N LEU A 14 -29.61 -9.52 0.37
CA LEU A 14 -28.74 -8.98 1.39
C LEU A 14 -28.41 -7.54 1.01
N TYR A 15 -29.24 -6.62 1.48
CA TYR A 15 -28.97 -5.20 1.49
C TYR A 15 -27.74 -4.99 2.38
N HIS A 16 -26.55 -4.99 1.77
CA HIS A 16 -25.33 -4.55 2.43
C HIS A 16 -25.44 -3.02 2.53
N PRO A 17 -25.27 -2.41 3.72
CA PRO A 17 -25.29 -0.96 3.83
C PRO A 17 -24.07 -0.41 3.10
N ALA A 18 -24.26 -0.06 1.82
CA ALA A 18 -23.35 0.75 1.03
C ALA A 18 -23.40 2.18 1.57
N ALA A 19 -22.81 2.40 2.74
CA ALA A 19 -22.41 3.70 3.27
C ALA A 19 -21.57 3.49 4.55
N THR A 20 -20.56 2.61 4.52
CA THR A 20 -19.52 2.68 5.54
C THR A 20 -18.72 3.95 5.29
N SER A 21 -18.39 4.70 6.35
CA SER A 21 -17.49 5.86 6.21
C SER A 21 -16.27 5.45 5.39
N PRO A 22 -15.82 6.23 4.39
CA PRO A 22 -14.61 5.91 3.64
C PRO A 22 -13.41 5.60 4.52
N GLN A 23 -13.33 6.20 5.71
CA GLN A 23 -12.28 5.92 6.71
C GLN A 23 -12.27 4.46 7.17
N ASN A 24 -13.43 3.80 7.27
CA ASN A 24 -13.52 2.39 7.68
C ASN A 24 -13.01 1.44 6.59
N ALA A 25 -13.09 1.84 5.33
CA ALA A 25 -12.63 1.05 4.18
C ALA A 25 -11.23 1.47 3.70
N THR A 26 -10.67 2.56 4.24
CA THR A 26 -9.32 3.04 3.94
C THR A 26 -8.32 2.34 4.85
N VAL A 27 -7.25 1.80 4.27
CA VAL A 27 -6.26 0.97 4.95
C VAL A 27 -4.88 1.59 4.85
N PHE A 28 -4.07 1.38 5.89
CA PHE A 28 -2.64 1.63 5.86
C PHE A 28 -1.95 0.39 5.30
N ILE A 29 -0.97 0.61 4.43
CA ILE A 29 -0.25 -0.43 3.72
C ILE A 29 1.23 -0.29 4.01
N VAL A 30 1.87 -1.40 4.36
CA VAL A 30 3.33 -1.49 4.40
C VAL A 30 3.80 -2.62 3.49
N SER A 31 4.60 -2.26 2.50
CA SER A 31 5.36 -3.20 1.68
C SER A 31 6.63 -3.55 2.43
N ALA A 32 6.86 -4.84 2.66
CA ALA A 32 7.96 -5.33 3.46
C ALA A 32 8.59 -6.59 2.87
N VAL A 33 9.82 -6.86 3.28
CA VAL A 33 10.50 -8.13 3.01
C VAL A 33 10.72 -8.92 4.28
N SER A 34 10.69 -10.24 4.12
CA SER A 34 11.00 -11.20 5.18
C SER A 34 11.92 -12.28 4.63
N GLY A 35 12.80 -12.85 5.44
CA GLY A 35 13.72 -13.91 5.04
C GLY A 35 14.77 -14.22 6.10
N ALA A 36 15.83 -14.91 5.70
CA ALA A 36 16.99 -15.18 6.54
C ALA A 36 18.28 -14.90 5.77
N ALA A 37 19.35 -14.52 6.45
CA ALA A 37 20.64 -14.30 5.84
C ALA A 37 21.78 -14.73 6.74
N GLN A 38 22.90 -15.07 6.12
CA GLN A 38 24.19 -15.18 6.82
C GLN A 38 24.99 -13.90 6.58
N VAL A 39 25.43 -13.25 7.64
CA VAL A 39 26.28 -12.04 7.59
C VAL A 39 27.64 -12.37 8.18
N THR A 40 28.71 -12.15 7.42
CA THR A 40 30.09 -12.33 7.88
C THR A 40 30.68 -10.97 8.22
N ASP A 41 31.11 -10.81 9.47
CA ASP A 41 31.72 -9.58 9.96
C ASP A 41 33.12 -9.43 9.35
N PRO A 42 33.40 -8.36 8.60
CA PRO A 42 34.71 -8.15 7.98
C PRO A 42 35.83 -7.86 8.99
N THR A 43 35.50 -7.51 10.25
CA THR A 43 36.48 -7.16 11.29
C THR A 43 37.06 -8.37 12.00
N ASP A 44 36.26 -9.42 12.21
CA ASP A 44 36.68 -10.63 12.93
C ASP A 44 36.42 -11.95 12.18
N ASN A 45 35.86 -11.85 10.95
CA ASN A 45 35.56 -12.95 10.05
C ASN A 45 34.61 -14.01 10.62
N LYS A 46 33.80 -13.66 11.63
CA LYS A 46 32.73 -14.54 12.14
C LYS A 46 31.45 -14.36 11.33
N THR A 47 30.72 -15.45 11.16
CA THR A 47 29.42 -15.46 10.48
C THR A 47 28.29 -15.54 11.49
N TYR A 48 27.26 -14.74 11.28
CA TYR A 48 26.07 -14.61 12.09
C TYR A 48 24.85 -14.98 11.27
N ASP A 49 24.00 -15.86 11.81
CA ASP A 49 22.68 -16.11 11.23
C ASP A 49 21.73 -14.99 11.66
N VAL A 50 21.13 -14.32 10.68
CA VAL A 50 20.24 -13.18 10.87
C VAL A 50 18.88 -13.53 10.31
N THR A 51 17.85 -13.43 11.16
CA THR A 51 16.46 -13.53 10.72
C THR A 51 15.94 -12.13 10.42
N VAL A 52 15.27 -11.98 9.28
CA VAL A 52 14.56 -10.78 8.86
C VAL A 52 13.07 -11.10 8.91
N ASP A 53 12.44 -10.94 10.07
CA ASP A 53 11.02 -11.26 10.24
C ASP A 53 10.13 -10.25 9.52
N TYR A 54 10.45 -8.97 9.69
CA TYR A 54 9.74 -7.84 9.10
C TYR A 54 10.72 -6.70 8.84
N TYR A 55 10.84 -6.29 7.58
CA TYR A 55 11.57 -5.08 7.21
C TYR A 55 10.75 -4.27 6.20
N GLY A 56 10.13 -3.19 6.67
CA GLY A 56 9.37 -2.28 5.82
C GLY A 56 10.28 -1.57 4.83
N ILE A 57 9.91 -1.57 3.55
CA ILE A 57 10.67 -0.93 2.46
C ILE A 57 9.89 0.24 1.82
N SER A 58 8.57 0.24 1.95
CA SER A 58 7.69 1.33 1.49
C SER A 58 6.37 1.29 2.25
N ALA A 59 5.72 2.43 2.41
CA ALA A 59 4.44 2.53 3.09
C ALA A 59 3.53 3.57 2.43
N GLY A 60 2.23 3.36 2.56
CA GLY A 60 1.22 4.22 1.98
C GLY A 60 -0.19 3.85 2.43
N SER A 61 -1.16 4.28 1.65
CA SER A 61 -2.57 4.05 1.86
C SER A 61 -3.15 3.15 0.78
N GLY A 62 -4.32 2.59 1.06
CA GLY A 62 -5.14 1.88 0.10
C GLY A 62 -6.59 1.89 0.55
N PHE A 63 -7.45 1.21 -0.20
CA PHE A 63 -8.84 1.08 0.18
C PHE A 63 -9.46 -0.20 -0.35
N ILE A 64 -10.39 -0.75 0.43
CA ILE A 64 -11.10 -1.97 0.13
C ILE A 64 -12.14 -1.68 -0.95
N ILE A 65 -12.08 -2.43 -2.06
CA ILE A 65 -12.96 -2.25 -3.23
C ILE A 65 -14.00 -3.37 -3.36
N THR A 66 -13.85 -4.47 -2.61
CA THR A 66 -14.84 -5.54 -2.52
C THR A 66 -14.94 -6.11 -1.10
N SER A 67 -16.12 -6.61 -0.72
CA SER A 67 -16.36 -7.18 0.61
C SER A 67 -15.59 -8.47 0.90
N ASP A 68 -15.09 -9.15 -0.13
CA ASP A 68 -14.23 -10.33 -0.03
C ASP A 68 -12.73 -9.98 0.03
N GLY A 69 -12.36 -8.70 0.03
CA GLY A 69 -11.02 -8.23 0.42
C GLY A 69 -10.05 -7.94 -0.72
N TYR A 70 -10.54 -7.56 -1.90
CA TYR A 70 -9.70 -6.84 -2.85
C TYR A 70 -9.49 -5.40 -2.37
N ILE A 71 -8.26 -4.91 -2.55
CA ILE A 71 -7.82 -3.58 -2.15
C ILE A 71 -7.13 -2.91 -3.33
N ALA A 72 -7.40 -1.64 -3.56
CA ALA A 72 -6.64 -0.79 -4.48
C ALA A 72 -5.60 0.04 -3.70
N SER A 73 -4.43 0.25 -4.29
CA SER A 73 -3.38 1.16 -3.79
C SER A 73 -2.58 1.72 -4.97
N ALA A 74 -1.66 2.63 -4.72
CA ALA A 74 -0.72 3.09 -5.74
C ALA A 74 0.33 2.00 -5.99
N ALA A 75 0.75 1.84 -7.24
CA ALA A 75 1.74 0.84 -7.62
C ALA A 75 3.09 1.08 -6.93
N HIS A 76 3.50 2.34 -6.77
CA HIS A 76 4.75 2.70 -6.09
C HIS A 76 4.76 2.40 -4.58
N VAL A 77 3.59 2.22 -3.95
CA VAL A 77 3.50 1.85 -2.53
C VAL A 77 3.96 0.41 -2.32
N VAL A 78 3.75 -0.47 -3.32
CA VAL A 78 4.01 -1.92 -3.23
C VAL A 78 5.06 -2.42 -4.21
N GLY A 79 5.50 -1.59 -5.15
CA GLY A 79 6.56 -1.86 -6.12
C GLY A 79 7.96 -1.76 -5.53
N ASP A 80 8.94 -1.63 -6.42
CA ASP A 80 10.36 -1.45 -6.07
C ASP A 80 10.67 0.03 -5.72
N PRO A 81 10.92 0.37 -4.43
CA PRO A 81 11.22 1.75 -4.03
C PRO A 81 12.61 2.23 -4.48
N TRP A 82 13.57 1.33 -4.72
CA TRP A 82 14.91 1.72 -5.16
C TRP A 82 14.86 2.18 -6.61
N GLU A 83 14.20 1.39 -7.46
CA GLU A 83 14.02 1.72 -8.88
C GLU A 83 13.22 3.01 -9.07
N LEU A 84 12.20 3.24 -8.24
CA LEU A 84 11.45 4.49 -8.24
C LEU A 84 12.33 5.69 -7.89
N SER A 85 13.08 5.60 -6.79
CA SER A 85 13.86 6.73 -6.27
C SER A 85 15.10 7.06 -7.12
N HIS A 86 15.70 6.06 -7.77
CA HIS A 86 16.94 6.25 -8.55
C HIS A 86 16.69 6.46 -10.04
N ASN A 87 15.68 5.78 -10.59
CA ASN A 87 15.43 5.75 -12.04
C ASN A 87 14.07 6.34 -12.42
N GLY A 88 13.20 6.67 -11.45
CA GLY A 88 11.84 7.15 -11.72
C GLY A 88 10.94 6.06 -12.32
N VAL A 89 11.26 4.79 -12.07
CA VAL A 89 10.58 3.65 -12.69
C VAL A 89 9.76 2.86 -11.66
N ILE A 90 8.48 2.70 -11.96
CA ILE A 90 7.53 1.85 -11.25
C ILE A 90 7.57 0.48 -11.91
N LYS A 91 8.01 -0.51 -11.13
CA LYS A 91 7.98 -1.93 -11.51
C LYS A 91 7.62 -2.81 -10.31
N LYS A 92 7.20 -4.02 -10.62
CA LYS A 92 7.12 -5.12 -9.65
C LYS A 92 8.53 -5.56 -9.26
N MET A 93 8.73 -5.89 -7.98
CA MET A 93 9.99 -6.47 -7.51
C MET A 93 10.24 -7.85 -8.11
N THR A 94 11.47 -8.06 -8.56
CA THR A 94 12.02 -9.35 -8.97
C THR A 94 12.64 -10.08 -7.78
N ASN A 95 13.03 -11.35 -7.96
CA ASN A 95 13.73 -12.09 -6.91
C ASN A 95 15.08 -11.43 -6.53
N ASP A 96 15.75 -10.78 -7.47
CA ASP A 96 17.01 -10.08 -7.21
C ASP A 96 16.78 -8.82 -6.36
N ASP A 97 15.69 -8.10 -6.61
CA ASP A 97 15.29 -6.94 -5.79
C ASP A 97 14.95 -7.40 -4.35
N LEU A 98 14.16 -8.48 -4.20
CA LEU A 98 13.85 -9.03 -2.88
C LEU A 98 15.10 -9.50 -2.13
N LYS A 99 16.02 -10.16 -2.84
CA LYS A 99 17.32 -10.55 -2.28
C LYS A 99 18.08 -9.31 -1.78
N TYR A 100 18.15 -8.25 -2.59
CA TYR A 100 18.82 -7.00 -2.23
C TYR A 100 18.24 -6.40 -0.93
N TYR A 101 16.92 -6.31 -0.81
CA TYR A 101 16.30 -5.76 0.39
C TYR A 101 16.50 -6.64 1.63
N VAL A 102 16.47 -7.96 1.50
CA VAL A 102 16.75 -8.87 2.64
C VAL A 102 18.21 -8.82 3.04
N ASP A 103 19.15 -8.74 2.09
CA ASP A 103 20.57 -8.53 2.38
C ASP A 103 20.78 -7.20 3.13
N LYS A 104 20.18 -6.09 2.65
CA LYS A 104 20.23 -4.77 3.30
C LYS A 104 19.66 -4.82 4.73
N ALA A 105 18.49 -5.42 4.91
CA ALA A 105 17.85 -5.58 6.20
C ALA A 105 18.70 -6.41 7.17
N ALA A 106 19.29 -7.51 6.68
CA ALA A 106 20.13 -8.37 7.49
C ALA A 106 21.41 -7.66 7.96
N ILE A 107 22.06 -6.87 7.10
CA ILE A 107 23.22 -6.05 7.48
C ILE A 107 22.82 -5.04 8.56
N TYR A 108 21.69 -4.36 8.39
CA TYR A 108 21.19 -3.41 9.38
C TYR A 108 20.94 -4.07 10.75
N ILE A 109 20.22 -5.19 10.79
CA ILE A 109 19.94 -5.95 12.02
C ILE A 109 21.23 -6.49 12.65
N PHE A 110 22.17 -6.96 11.84
CA PHE A 110 23.49 -7.39 12.29
C PHE A 110 24.24 -6.24 12.95
N LEU A 111 24.34 -5.08 12.30
CA LEU A 111 25.04 -3.90 12.84
C LEU A 111 24.39 -3.40 14.12
N GLN A 112 23.06 -3.39 14.22
CA GLN A 112 22.38 -3.04 15.47
C GLN A 112 22.77 -3.94 16.65
N LYS A 113 22.91 -5.25 16.40
CA LYS A 113 23.20 -6.24 17.44
C LYS A 113 24.69 -6.33 17.78
N ALA A 114 25.55 -6.34 16.77
CA ALA A 114 26.99 -6.57 16.92
C ALA A 114 27.81 -5.28 17.04
N HIS A 115 27.35 -4.18 16.41
CA HIS A 115 28.07 -2.90 16.32
C HIS A 115 27.17 -1.68 16.63
N PRO A 116 26.49 -1.63 17.79
CA PRO A 116 25.50 -0.61 18.09
C PRO A 116 26.08 0.83 18.11
N GLU A 117 27.34 0.99 18.53
CA GLU A 117 28.01 2.31 18.49
C GLU A 117 28.23 2.79 17.05
N MET A 118 28.56 1.87 16.13
CA MET A 118 28.76 2.19 14.72
C MET A 118 27.43 2.65 14.11
N ILE A 119 26.37 1.86 14.25
CA ILE A 119 25.11 2.16 13.56
C ILE A 119 24.50 3.49 14.02
N ASN A 120 24.62 3.82 15.31
CA ASN A 120 24.14 5.09 15.87
C ASN A 120 24.93 6.32 15.39
N SER A 121 26.10 6.11 14.78
CA SER A 121 26.96 7.17 14.23
C SER A 121 26.82 7.38 12.72
N LEU A 122 26.15 6.46 12.01
CA LEU A 122 25.99 6.51 10.57
C LEU A 122 24.73 7.28 10.20
N ASN A 123 24.85 8.20 9.24
CA ASN A 123 23.68 8.68 8.49
C ASN A 123 23.28 7.69 7.39
N GLU A 124 22.14 7.92 6.75
CA GLU A 124 21.60 7.02 5.71
C GLU A 124 22.56 6.77 4.55
N SER A 125 23.22 7.81 4.03
CA SER A 125 24.18 7.68 2.93
C SER A 125 25.40 6.85 3.31
N GLN A 126 25.88 6.99 4.56
CA GLN A 126 26.98 6.19 5.08
C GLN A 126 26.55 4.73 5.30
N LEU A 127 25.34 4.50 5.81
CA LEU A 127 24.77 3.16 5.98
C LEU A 127 24.59 2.45 4.63
N ASP A 128 24.10 3.15 3.61
CA ASP A 128 23.98 2.62 2.24
C ASP A 128 25.35 2.29 1.65
N THR A 129 26.34 3.15 1.85
CA THR A 129 27.72 2.90 1.40
C THR A 129 28.29 1.64 2.06
N LEU A 130 28.11 1.50 3.38
CA LEU A 130 28.55 0.32 4.12
C LEU A 130 27.83 -0.95 3.66
N THR A 131 26.50 -0.86 3.48
CA THR A 131 25.68 -1.96 2.97
C THR A 131 26.21 -2.47 1.62
N ASN A 132 26.51 -1.55 0.70
CA ASN A 132 27.07 -1.89 -0.61
C ASN A 132 28.45 -2.55 -0.49
N GLN A 133 29.28 -2.16 0.48
CA GLN A 133 30.57 -2.80 0.74
C GLN A 133 30.41 -4.25 1.24
N PHE A 134 29.48 -4.51 2.16
CA PHE A 134 29.16 -5.87 2.61
C PHE A 134 28.70 -6.75 1.44
N MET A 135 27.77 -6.24 0.61
CA MET A 135 27.27 -6.97 -0.55
C MET A 135 28.37 -7.24 -1.58
N ALA A 136 29.19 -6.24 -1.91
CA ALA A 136 30.29 -6.39 -2.87
C ALA A 136 31.38 -7.37 -2.39
N ALA A 137 31.61 -7.46 -1.08
CA ALA A 137 32.53 -8.42 -0.49
C ALA A 137 31.96 -9.85 -0.43
N GLY A 138 30.68 -10.06 -0.78
CA GLY A 138 30.00 -11.35 -0.58
C GLY A 138 29.81 -11.69 0.90
N ALA A 139 29.84 -10.68 1.77
CA ALA A 139 29.74 -10.83 3.22
C ALA A 139 28.31 -11.04 3.71
N VAL A 140 27.31 -10.99 2.82
CA VAL A 140 25.91 -11.28 3.14
C VAL A 140 25.33 -12.25 2.11
N LYS A 141 24.51 -13.18 2.59
CA LYS A 141 23.81 -14.16 1.73
C LYS A 141 22.40 -14.43 2.22
N ALA A 142 21.42 -13.73 1.65
CA ALA A 142 20.00 -13.99 1.88
C ALA A 142 19.52 -15.34 1.30
N THR A 143 18.54 -15.90 1.98
CA THR A 143 17.85 -17.15 1.69
C THR A 143 16.37 -17.01 2.11
N ASN A 144 15.48 -17.80 1.49
CA ASN A 144 14.05 -17.84 1.84
C ASN A 144 13.37 -16.47 1.90
N TYR A 145 13.73 -15.56 0.99
CA TYR A 145 13.20 -14.20 0.98
C TYR A 145 11.84 -14.11 0.28
N THR A 146 10.97 -13.28 0.83
CA THR A 146 9.58 -13.11 0.39
C THR A 146 9.17 -11.63 0.43
N HIS A 147 8.22 -11.27 -0.44
CA HIS A 147 7.52 -9.99 -0.40
C HIS A 147 6.22 -10.15 0.37
N THR A 148 6.06 -9.39 1.45
CA THR A 148 4.85 -9.41 2.27
C THR A 148 4.26 -8.02 2.32
N ILE A 149 2.95 -7.91 2.06
CA ILE A 149 2.22 -6.65 2.14
C ILE A 149 1.32 -6.70 3.35
N TYR A 150 1.54 -5.79 4.28
CA TYR A 150 0.79 -5.71 5.52
C TYR A 150 -0.27 -4.62 5.45
N ILE A 151 -1.46 -4.96 5.94
CA ILE A 151 -2.65 -4.12 5.91
C ILE A 151 -3.10 -3.86 7.35
N ARG A 152 -3.34 -2.59 7.65
CA ARG A 152 -3.91 -2.14 8.92
C ARG A 152 -5.07 -1.17 8.69
N GLY A 153 -5.97 -1.07 9.65
CA GLY A 153 -7.07 -0.11 9.63
C GLY A 153 -8.35 -0.68 10.26
N PRO A 154 -9.42 0.13 10.35
CA PRO A 154 -10.62 -0.24 11.10
C PRO A 154 -11.33 -1.51 10.60
N ALA A 155 -11.20 -1.84 9.31
CA ALA A 155 -11.71 -3.07 8.72
C ALA A 155 -11.00 -4.34 9.22
N PHE A 156 -9.82 -4.19 9.81
CA PHE A 156 -8.99 -5.27 10.33
C PHE A 156 -8.67 -4.98 11.81
N PRO A 157 -9.63 -5.13 12.74
CA PRO A 157 -9.44 -4.72 14.13
C PRO A 157 -8.30 -5.46 14.85
N GLU A 158 -8.04 -6.72 14.49
CA GLU A 158 -6.92 -7.50 15.02
C GLU A 158 -5.54 -7.03 14.51
N SER A 159 -5.54 -6.19 13.46
CA SER A 159 -4.32 -5.67 12.82
C SER A 159 -3.45 -4.85 13.75
N ALA A 160 -4.01 -4.30 14.84
CA ALA A 160 -3.25 -3.60 15.87
C ALA A 160 -2.19 -4.52 16.51
N SER A 161 -2.56 -5.78 16.81
CA SER A 161 -1.68 -6.79 17.39
C SER A 161 -1.03 -7.72 16.38
N LYS A 162 -1.68 -7.96 15.24
CA LYS A 162 -1.16 -8.81 14.17
C LYS A 162 -1.66 -8.31 12.82
N PRO A 163 -0.83 -7.62 12.02
CA PRO A 163 -1.29 -7.02 10.77
C PRO A 163 -1.89 -8.06 9.84
N ALA A 164 -2.92 -7.67 9.08
CA ALA A 164 -3.47 -8.53 8.04
C ALA A 164 -2.48 -8.60 6.87
N GLU A 165 -2.36 -9.76 6.24
CA GLU A 165 -1.48 -9.95 5.09
C GLU A 165 -2.27 -9.91 3.79
N ALA A 166 -1.72 -9.21 2.80
CA ALA A 166 -2.21 -9.17 1.44
C ALA A 166 -1.14 -9.67 0.47
N GLN A 167 -1.62 -10.19 -0.67
CA GLN A 167 -0.78 -10.52 -1.81
C GLN A 167 -1.01 -9.50 -2.93
N LEU A 168 0.06 -9.17 -3.63
CA LEU A 168 -0.02 -8.43 -4.88
C LEU A 168 -0.66 -9.34 -5.95
N VAL A 169 -1.84 -8.96 -6.42
CA VAL A 169 -2.52 -9.63 -7.55
C VAL A 169 -1.90 -9.14 -8.84
N ASP A 170 -1.92 -7.82 -9.03
CA ASP A 170 -1.40 -7.17 -10.23
C ASP A 170 -1.08 -5.69 -9.96
N MET A 171 -0.27 -5.09 -10.82
CA MET A 171 0.03 -3.65 -10.79
C MET A 171 0.38 -3.12 -12.16
N GLY A 172 0.05 -1.85 -12.40
CA GLY A 172 0.58 -1.11 -13.53
C GLY A 172 2.08 -0.79 -13.37
N ASN A 173 2.62 -0.04 -14.34
CA ASN A 173 4.05 0.23 -14.45
C ASN A 173 4.33 1.57 -15.16
N SER A 174 5.60 1.97 -15.20
CA SER A 174 6.03 3.22 -15.87
C SER A 174 5.87 3.24 -17.39
N ASP A 175 5.73 2.09 -18.06
CA ASP A 175 5.52 2.05 -19.51
C ASP A 175 4.13 2.58 -19.86
N THR A 176 3.14 2.23 -19.05
CA THR A 176 1.74 2.66 -19.17
C THR A 176 1.40 3.89 -18.33
N GLU A 177 2.32 4.33 -17.46
CA GLU A 177 2.09 5.36 -16.42
C GLU A 177 0.91 5.04 -15.50
N MET A 178 0.55 3.76 -15.41
CA MET A 178 -0.51 3.28 -14.54
C MET A 178 0.09 3.03 -13.15
N ASP A 179 -0.01 4.00 -12.27
CA ASP A 179 0.42 3.89 -10.87
C ASP A 179 -0.70 3.32 -9.98
N VAL A 180 -1.21 2.14 -10.31
CA VAL A 180 -2.28 1.44 -9.59
C VAL A 180 -1.87 0.00 -9.31
N ALA A 181 -2.12 -0.48 -8.09
CA ALA A 181 -1.96 -1.86 -7.67
C ALA A 181 -3.28 -2.44 -7.18
N LEU A 182 -3.46 -3.72 -7.46
CA LEU A 182 -4.55 -4.57 -6.98
C LEU A 182 -3.99 -5.60 -6.01
N LEU A 183 -4.51 -5.59 -4.79
CA LEU A 183 -4.09 -6.48 -3.71
C LEU A 183 -5.26 -7.37 -3.27
N LYS A 184 -4.93 -8.50 -2.65
CA LYS A 184 -5.91 -9.42 -2.07
C LYS A 184 -5.53 -9.86 -0.67
N VAL A 185 -6.42 -9.61 0.29
CA VAL A 185 -6.35 -10.24 1.62
C VAL A 185 -7.03 -11.61 1.55
N ASN A 186 -6.35 -12.64 2.04
CA ASN A 186 -6.87 -14.00 2.02
C ASN A 186 -7.95 -14.21 3.10
N LYS A 187 -8.97 -15.03 2.78
CA LYS A 187 -10.05 -15.44 3.71
C LYS A 187 -10.84 -14.28 4.35
N ALA A 188 -10.83 -13.11 3.72
CA ALA A 188 -11.66 -11.99 4.12
C ALA A 188 -13.09 -12.15 3.60
N SER A 189 -14.08 -11.72 4.38
CA SER A 189 -15.48 -11.65 4.00
C SER A 189 -16.18 -10.57 4.79
N GLN A 190 -17.25 -9.98 4.24
CA GLN A 190 -18.06 -8.96 4.91
C GLN A 190 -17.27 -7.69 5.28
N LEU A 191 -16.19 -7.41 4.56
CA LEU A 191 -15.43 -6.18 4.78
C LEU A 191 -16.23 -4.95 4.32
N PRO A 192 -16.07 -3.80 5.00
CA PRO A 192 -16.51 -2.52 4.46
C PRO A 192 -15.73 -2.24 3.17
N TYR A 193 -16.41 -1.75 2.14
CA TYR A 193 -15.77 -1.43 0.86
C TYR A 193 -16.36 -0.16 0.25
N LEU A 194 -15.58 0.49 -0.63
CA LEU A 194 -16.01 1.70 -1.29
C LEU A 194 -16.56 1.41 -2.70
N PRO A 195 -17.72 1.98 -3.06
CA PRO A 195 -18.22 1.88 -4.43
C PRO A 195 -17.33 2.70 -5.38
N ILE A 196 -16.98 2.10 -6.52
CA ILE A 196 -16.22 2.78 -7.57
C ILE A 196 -17.19 3.44 -8.54
N SER A 197 -16.98 4.74 -8.79
CA SER A 197 -17.74 5.53 -9.75
C SER A 197 -17.05 5.56 -11.11
N ASN A 198 -17.84 5.50 -12.17
CA ASN A 198 -17.45 5.73 -13.56
C ASN A 198 -17.79 7.15 -14.05
N GLN A 199 -18.07 8.07 -13.13
CA GLN A 199 -18.36 9.46 -13.49
C GLN A 199 -17.18 10.10 -14.24
N GLN A 200 -17.52 11.05 -15.12
CA GLN A 200 -16.51 11.92 -15.70
C GLN A 200 -16.05 12.95 -14.65
N ILE A 201 -14.73 13.07 -14.48
CA ILE A 201 -14.13 14.02 -13.55
C ILE A 201 -14.16 15.42 -14.18
N THR A 202 -14.57 16.43 -13.41
CA THR A 202 -14.72 17.82 -13.87
C THR A 202 -13.90 18.79 -13.02
N VAL A 203 -13.14 19.66 -13.67
CA VAL A 203 -12.42 20.75 -12.98
C VAL A 203 -13.39 21.61 -12.18
N GLY A 204 -13.08 21.85 -10.90
CA GLY A 204 -13.90 22.57 -9.94
C GLY A 204 -14.81 21.68 -9.09
N GLU A 205 -14.91 20.37 -9.35
CA GLU A 205 -15.68 19.48 -8.46
C GLU A 205 -14.96 19.27 -7.13
N ASN A 206 -15.72 19.17 -6.04
CA ASN A 206 -15.18 18.88 -4.72
C ASN A 206 -14.77 17.42 -4.60
N VAL A 207 -13.59 17.19 -4.01
CA VAL A 207 -13.07 15.87 -3.71
C VAL A 207 -12.71 15.73 -2.24
N ARG A 208 -12.86 14.52 -1.72
CA ARG A 208 -12.42 14.11 -0.37
C ARG A 208 -11.36 13.04 -0.52
N ILE A 209 -10.24 13.20 0.16
CA ILE A 209 -9.13 12.26 0.12
C ILE A 209 -8.97 11.65 1.50
N TYR A 210 -8.82 10.34 1.53
CA TYR A 210 -8.60 9.59 2.77
C TYR A 210 -7.24 8.91 2.71
N GLY A 211 -6.46 9.00 3.78
CA GLY A 211 -5.15 8.37 3.81
C GLY A 211 -4.52 8.42 5.19
N TYR A 212 -3.37 7.77 5.32
CA TYR A 212 -2.57 7.72 6.53
C TYR A 212 -1.29 8.53 6.28
N PRO A 213 -1.30 9.84 6.60
CA PRO A 213 -0.09 10.64 6.50
C PRO A 213 0.92 10.11 7.53
N THR A 214 2.05 9.58 7.07
CA THR A 214 3.10 9.00 7.92
C THR A 214 4.47 9.34 7.33
N GLU A 215 5.43 9.64 8.20
CA GLU A 215 6.83 9.67 7.80
C GLU A 215 7.31 8.24 7.50
N GLN A 216 7.99 8.04 6.37
CA GLN A 216 8.45 6.73 5.88
C GLN A 216 9.38 6.00 6.87
N PHE A 217 10.00 6.74 7.81
CA PHE A 217 11.01 6.25 8.74
C PHE A 217 10.47 5.51 9.97
N ALA A 218 9.16 5.54 10.22
CA ALA A 218 8.57 4.94 11.43
C ALA A 218 8.53 3.39 11.44
N PHE A 219 9.04 2.71 10.39
CA PHE A 219 8.85 1.26 10.21
C PHE A 219 10.14 0.47 9.92
N TYR A 220 11.32 1.09 10.06
CA TYR A 220 12.61 0.39 10.10
C TYR A 220 12.84 -0.22 11.49
N GLY A 221 12.12 -1.29 11.81
CA GLY A 221 12.26 -1.95 13.09
C GLY A 221 11.14 -2.95 13.34
N ASP A 222 11.47 -3.96 14.15
CA ASP A 222 10.52 -4.95 14.63
C ASP A 222 9.28 -4.25 15.23
N MET A 223 8.11 -4.56 14.65
CA MET A 223 6.82 -4.01 15.08
C MET A 223 6.53 -4.31 16.56
N ASP A 224 7.22 -5.31 17.15
CA ASP A 224 7.07 -5.75 18.54
C ASP A 224 8.05 -5.10 19.53
N THR A 225 8.90 -4.15 19.11
CA THR A 225 9.80 -3.48 20.06
C THR A 225 9.05 -2.47 20.94
N GLU A 226 9.02 -2.78 22.25
CA GLU A 226 8.61 -1.87 23.31
C GLU A 226 9.46 -0.59 23.26
N GLY A 227 8.92 0.50 22.71
CA GLY A 227 9.61 1.79 22.75
C GLY A 227 9.07 2.90 21.86
N GLY A 228 8.32 2.59 20.79
CA GLY A 228 7.80 3.66 19.92
C GLY A 228 6.71 3.25 18.93
N SER A 229 6.58 1.96 18.61
CA SER A 229 5.63 1.48 17.61
C SER A 229 4.18 1.54 18.10
N LYS A 230 3.88 1.10 19.34
CA LYS A 230 2.50 0.92 19.82
C LYS A 230 1.69 2.22 19.94
N GLU A 231 2.30 3.30 20.41
CA GLU A 231 1.63 4.61 20.53
C GLU A 231 1.42 5.26 19.16
N LEU A 232 2.41 5.17 18.26
CA LEU A 232 2.26 5.57 16.87
C LEU A 232 1.15 4.77 16.17
N TRP A 233 1.12 3.44 16.34
CA TRP A 233 0.05 2.58 15.78
C TRP A 233 -1.34 2.97 16.29
N ASN A 234 -1.49 3.24 17.59
CA ASN A 234 -2.75 3.70 18.15
C ASN A 234 -3.16 5.07 17.59
N SER A 235 -2.19 5.93 17.24
CA SER A 235 -2.45 7.26 16.64
C SER A 235 -2.87 7.20 15.17
N ILE A 236 -2.46 6.16 14.42
CA ILE A 236 -2.78 5.97 12.99
C ILE A 236 -3.87 4.92 12.76
N TYR A 237 -4.74 4.65 13.75
CA TYR A 237 -5.80 3.65 13.60
C TYR A 237 -6.90 4.07 12.62
N THR A 238 -7.09 5.39 12.41
CA THR A 238 -8.12 5.93 11.52
C THR A 238 -7.49 6.81 10.44
N ALA A 239 -7.93 6.66 9.20
CA ALA A 239 -7.47 7.49 8.09
C ALA A 239 -7.83 8.98 8.30
N SER A 240 -6.87 9.85 8.03
CA SER A 240 -7.07 11.29 7.90
C SER A 240 -7.97 11.59 6.70
N LEU A 241 -8.83 12.60 6.83
CA LEU A 241 -9.65 13.14 5.75
C LEU A 241 -9.15 14.54 5.39
N THR A 242 -8.84 14.76 4.12
CA THR A 242 -8.63 16.10 3.56
C THR A 242 -9.61 16.36 2.43
N SER A 243 -9.81 17.63 2.10
CA SER A 243 -10.76 18.03 1.06
C SER A 243 -10.17 19.15 0.22
N GLY A 244 -10.58 19.18 -1.04
CA GLY A 244 -10.16 20.18 -2.02
C GLY A 244 -11.06 20.09 -3.25
N ILE A 245 -10.57 20.63 -4.35
CA ILE A 245 -11.22 20.56 -5.66
C ILE A 245 -10.31 19.87 -6.67
N VAL A 246 -10.90 19.45 -7.79
CA VAL A 246 -10.14 19.16 -9.00
C VAL A 246 -9.67 20.48 -9.60
N SER A 247 -8.38 20.77 -9.50
CA SER A 247 -7.79 22.03 -9.95
C SER A 247 -7.55 22.05 -11.47
N ALA A 248 -7.19 20.91 -12.06
CA ALA A 248 -6.93 20.82 -13.48
C ALA A 248 -6.86 19.38 -13.99
N GLU A 249 -7.06 19.21 -15.29
CA GLU A 249 -6.68 18.01 -16.04
C GLU A 249 -5.25 18.15 -16.58
N ARG A 250 -4.49 17.05 -16.53
CA ARG A 250 -3.06 17.00 -16.86
C ARG A 250 -2.77 15.75 -17.71
N PRO A 251 -2.99 15.81 -19.03
CA PRO A 251 -2.63 14.72 -19.92
C PRO A 251 -1.11 14.57 -20.00
N SER A 252 -0.63 13.33 -20.01
CA SER A 252 0.77 13.01 -20.23
C SER A 252 1.07 12.75 -21.71
N SER A 253 2.35 12.71 -22.07
CA SER A 253 2.81 12.35 -23.41
C SER A 253 2.57 10.88 -23.76
N LYS A 254 2.35 10.01 -22.77
CA LYS A 254 2.09 8.57 -22.96
C LYS A 254 0.60 8.22 -22.98
N GLY A 255 -0.28 9.22 -22.92
CA GLY A 255 -1.74 9.05 -23.05
C GLY A 255 -2.49 8.84 -21.73
N THR A 256 -1.79 8.87 -20.60
CA THR A 256 -2.40 8.81 -19.27
C THR A 256 -2.81 10.21 -18.82
N THR A 257 -4.07 10.36 -18.43
CA THR A 257 -4.58 11.61 -17.84
C THR A 257 -4.51 11.55 -16.32
N TYR A 258 -3.78 12.51 -15.73
CA TYR A 258 -3.80 12.79 -14.31
C TYR A 258 -4.75 13.95 -14.01
N TYR A 259 -5.28 13.98 -12.80
CA TYR A 259 -6.06 15.11 -12.29
C TYR A 259 -5.34 15.75 -11.12
N GLN A 260 -5.19 17.07 -11.21
CA GLN A 260 -4.58 17.89 -10.16
C GLN A 260 -5.63 18.22 -9.11
N THR A 261 -5.25 18.21 -7.83
CA THR A 261 -6.06 18.69 -6.72
C THR A 261 -5.26 19.60 -5.78
N ASP A 262 -5.97 20.52 -5.15
CA ASP A 262 -5.43 21.41 -4.13
C ASP A 262 -5.60 20.87 -2.69
N ALA A 263 -6.25 19.71 -2.53
CA ALA A 263 -6.38 19.06 -1.24
C ALA A 263 -5.00 18.86 -0.60
N ALA A 264 -4.86 19.25 0.67
CA ALA A 264 -3.64 19.02 1.43
C ALA A 264 -3.43 17.50 1.58
N VAL A 265 -2.28 17.00 1.14
CA VAL A 265 -1.90 15.59 1.29
C VAL A 265 -0.42 15.55 1.65
N ASP A 266 -0.06 14.61 2.51
CA ASP A 266 1.32 14.38 2.94
C ASP A 266 1.76 12.96 2.54
N SER A 267 3.08 12.71 2.62
CA SER A 267 3.68 11.38 2.48
C SER A 267 2.91 10.33 3.29
N GLY A 268 2.68 9.16 2.70
CA GLY A 268 1.85 8.09 3.28
C GLY A 268 0.38 8.10 2.81
N SER A 269 -0.13 9.24 2.32
CA SER A 269 -1.49 9.31 1.76
C SER A 269 -1.61 8.65 0.38
N SER A 270 -0.49 8.48 -0.33
CA SER A 270 -0.44 7.82 -1.65
C SER A 270 -1.13 6.46 -1.62
N GLY A 271 -1.94 6.19 -2.63
CA GLY A 271 -2.79 5.01 -2.76
C GLY A 271 -4.16 5.13 -2.09
N GLY A 272 -4.39 6.19 -1.30
CA GLY A 272 -5.69 6.48 -0.69
C GLY A 272 -6.79 6.83 -1.72
N PRO A 273 -8.07 6.61 -1.38
CA PRO A 273 -9.17 6.89 -2.29
C PRO A 273 -9.41 8.39 -2.43
N VAL A 274 -9.65 8.83 -3.65
CA VAL A 274 -10.24 10.14 -3.97
C VAL A 274 -11.72 9.95 -4.23
N CYS A 275 -12.55 10.52 -3.37
CA CYS A 275 -13.99 10.35 -3.35
C CYS A 275 -14.72 11.62 -3.78
N ASN A 276 -15.83 11.45 -4.51
CA ASN A 276 -16.80 12.53 -4.73
C ASN A 276 -17.64 12.81 -3.47
N SER A 277 -18.52 13.81 -3.54
CA SER A 277 -19.43 14.17 -2.44
C SER A 277 -20.34 13.04 -1.95
N ASN A 278 -20.59 12.03 -2.79
CA ASN A 278 -21.40 10.84 -2.50
C ASN A 278 -20.58 9.69 -1.89
N ASN A 279 -19.31 9.91 -1.53
CA ASN A 279 -18.38 8.88 -1.03
C ASN A 279 -18.14 7.73 -2.02
N GLN A 280 -18.25 8.00 -3.32
CA GLN A 280 -17.86 7.05 -4.36
C GLN A 280 -16.45 7.38 -4.85
N VAL A 281 -15.64 6.35 -5.08
CA VAL A 281 -14.25 6.50 -5.54
C VAL A 281 -14.26 6.93 -7.00
N ILE A 282 -13.64 8.07 -7.27
CA ILE A 282 -13.46 8.63 -8.62
C ILE A 282 -12.00 8.60 -9.05
N GLY A 283 -11.10 8.30 -8.11
CA GLY A 283 -9.68 8.17 -8.39
C GLY A 283 -8.88 7.67 -7.20
N ILE A 284 -7.58 7.57 -7.42
CA ILE A 284 -6.58 7.13 -6.46
C ILE A 284 -5.44 8.12 -6.41
N LEU A 285 -5.08 8.58 -5.21
CA LEU A 285 -3.98 9.52 -5.03
C LEU A 285 -2.66 8.82 -5.37
N VAL A 286 -1.82 9.41 -6.23
CA VAL A 286 -0.57 8.78 -6.69
C VAL A 286 0.66 9.62 -6.45
N GLN A 287 0.54 10.94 -6.38
CA GLN A 287 1.71 11.78 -6.19
C GLN A 287 1.32 13.09 -5.51
N GLY A 288 1.95 13.39 -4.39
CA GLY A 288 2.05 14.75 -3.88
C GLY A 288 3.42 15.31 -4.24
N PHE A 289 3.47 16.52 -4.79
CA PHE A 289 4.74 17.27 -4.84
C PHE A 289 4.88 18.03 -3.52
N GLU A 290 6.10 18.27 -3.04
CA GLU A 290 6.36 19.10 -1.83
C GLU A 290 5.80 20.53 -1.92
N LYS A 291 5.33 20.93 -3.12
CA LYS A 291 4.53 22.12 -3.32
C LYS A 291 3.06 21.87 -2.95
N GLN A 292 2.65 22.39 -1.80
CA GLN A 292 1.24 22.42 -1.38
C GLN A 292 0.32 22.90 -2.51
N GLY A 293 -0.81 22.21 -2.68
CA GLY A 293 -1.81 22.52 -3.71
C GLY A 293 -1.50 21.97 -5.11
N PHE A 294 -0.47 21.12 -5.24
CA PHE A 294 -0.04 20.53 -6.50
C PHE A 294 0.08 19.02 -6.39
N ASN A 295 -1.07 18.37 -6.15
CA ASN A 295 -1.17 16.93 -5.94
C ASN A 295 -1.92 16.27 -7.09
N PHE A 296 -1.65 15.00 -7.35
CA PHE A 296 -2.16 14.27 -8.51
C PHE A 296 -2.81 12.96 -8.11
N PHE A 297 -3.94 12.68 -8.76
CA PHE A 297 -4.63 11.40 -8.67
C PHE A 297 -4.93 10.85 -10.06
N LEU A 298 -4.95 9.52 -10.14
CA LEU A 298 -5.36 8.79 -11.33
C LEU A 298 -6.87 8.51 -11.26
N PRO A 299 -7.62 8.61 -12.37
CA PRO A 299 -9.02 8.23 -12.43
C PRO A 299 -9.28 6.77 -12.02
N SER A 300 -10.45 6.54 -11.44
CA SER A 300 -10.93 5.21 -11.03
C SER A 300 -11.00 4.21 -12.18
N LYS A 301 -11.05 4.67 -13.44
CA LYS A 301 -11.05 3.80 -14.62
C LYS A 301 -9.88 2.80 -14.60
N TYR A 302 -8.69 3.24 -14.16
CA TYR A 302 -7.50 2.38 -14.13
C TYR A 302 -7.63 1.27 -13.07
N ILE A 303 -8.37 1.52 -11.97
CA ILE A 303 -8.71 0.47 -10.99
C ILE A 303 -9.65 -0.55 -11.65
N THR A 304 -10.69 -0.07 -12.34
CA THR A 304 -11.66 -0.96 -13.00
C THR A 304 -11.09 -1.77 -14.15
N GLU A 305 -10.15 -1.20 -14.91
CA GLU A 305 -9.39 -1.90 -15.95
C GLU A 305 -8.56 -3.03 -15.34
N LEU A 306 -7.75 -2.73 -14.31
CA LEU A 306 -6.93 -3.72 -13.62
C LEU A 306 -7.78 -4.83 -12.96
N CYS A 307 -8.93 -4.47 -12.38
CA CYS A 307 -9.89 -5.44 -11.84
C CYS A 307 -10.44 -6.36 -12.95
N LYS A 308 -10.82 -5.80 -14.10
CA LYS A 308 -11.38 -6.57 -15.22
C LYS A 308 -10.35 -7.55 -15.79
N GLU A 309 -9.11 -7.13 -15.95
CA GLU A 309 -8.00 -7.97 -16.42
C GLU A 309 -7.74 -9.17 -15.49
N ASN A 310 -8.02 -8.99 -14.19
CA ASN A 310 -7.86 -10.00 -13.15
C ASN A 310 -9.15 -10.71 -12.73
N GLY A 311 -10.25 -10.53 -13.49
CA GLY A 311 -11.52 -11.22 -13.22
C GLY A 311 -12.25 -10.78 -11.94
N VAL A 312 -11.95 -9.59 -11.43
CA VAL A 312 -12.52 -9.03 -10.20
C VAL A 312 -13.75 -8.18 -10.53
N ASN A 313 -14.89 -8.51 -9.91
CA ASN A 313 -16.13 -7.75 -10.09
C ASN A 313 -16.26 -6.66 -9.02
N VAL A 314 -15.87 -5.45 -9.38
CA VAL A 314 -16.12 -4.24 -8.58
C VAL A 314 -17.43 -3.63 -9.07
N GLY A 315 -18.49 -3.76 -8.25
CA GLY A 315 -19.85 -3.37 -8.63
C GLY A 315 -19.99 -1.89 -8.99
N GLY A 316 -19.77 -1.56 -10.26
CA GLY A 316 -20.30 -0.36 -10.88
C GLY A 316 -21.80 -0.56 -11.10
N GLY A 317 -22.61 0.47 -10.86
CA GLY A 317 -24.04 0.42 -11.14
C GLY A 317 -24.32 -0.16 -12.54
N SER A 318 -25.02 -1.29 -12.56
CA SER A 318 -25.62 -1.96 -13.73
C SER A 318 -24.73 -2.19 -14.96
N PHE A 319 -24.16 -3.39 -15.06
CA PHE A 319 -23.94 -4.06 -16.35
C PHE A 319 -25.00 -5.16 -16.53
N LEU A 320 -26.17 -4.78 -17.04
CA LEU A 320 -27.07 -5.71 -17.74
C LEU A 320 -27.40 -5.09 -19.09
N PRO A 321 -26.88 -5.63 -20.21
CA PRO A 321 -27.48 -5.34 -21.51
C PRO A 321 -28.85 -6.03 -21.56
N PHE A 322 -29.86 -5.30 -22.03
CA PHE A 322 -31.16 -5.85 -22.41
C PHE A 322 -31.02 -6.89 -23.53
#